data_AF-A0A0B8P671-F1
#
_entry.id   AF-A0A0B8P671-F1
#
_cell.length_a   1.000
_cell.length_b   1.000
_cell.length_c   1.000
_cell.angle_alpha   90.00
_cell.angle_beta   90.00
_cell.angle_gamma   90.00
#
_symmetry.space_group_name_H-M   'P 1'
#
loop_
_entity.id
_entity.type
_entity.pdbx_description
1 polymer ?
#
loop_
_entity_poly.entity_id
_entity_poly.type
_entity_poly.pdbx_seq_one_letter_code
_entity_poly.pdbx_strand_id
1 'polypeptide(L)'
;MQLIRTSDHSIALQVPLDEAQLVDNWQVGYCHSFDFSSLNGAGEYYVKLDSTHSHTFSLEPQLLFKRTFSDLLHYFKSQRCSGIYEESDKNAKVYGSDETRDVSGGWYDASGDVSKYLSHLSYANYLNPQQIPLVVWSLVQSLEAIEHTEFEQAFTRLRLIEEAKFGADFLIRMQHESGFFYMTLFDKWSKDTEQRELCAYQTQDGHKGVNYQAGFRQGGGMAIAALAATYRISQDTSYLKSAELAIAI
;
A
#
# COMPACT_ATOMS: atom_id res chain seq x y z
N MET A 1 19.52 -15.57 -28.59
CA MET A 1 19.21 -15.85 -27.18
C MET A 1 18.49 -17.20 -27.06
N GLN A 2 18.83 -18.02 -26.06
CA GLN A 2 18.16 -19.31 -25.84
C GLN A 2 17.45 -19.32 -24.49
N LEU A 3 16.21 -19.81 -24.44
CA LEU A 3 15.52 -20.16 -23.21
C LEU A 3 15.68 -21.67 -22.98
N ILE A 4 16.23 -22.05 -21.84
CA ILE A 4 16.55 -23.43 -21.50
C ILE A 4 15.63 -23.90 -20.37
N ARG A 5 15.05 -25.10 -20.50
CA ARG A 5 14.31 -25.75 -19.41
C ARG A 5 15.27 -26.20 -18.32
N THR A 6 14.97 -25.94 -17.05
CA THR A 6 15.81 -26.44 -15.95
C THR A 6 15.71 -27.94 -15.76
N SER A 7 14.58 -28.56 -16.15
CA SER A 7 14.28 -29.97 -15.88
C SER A 7 15.17 -30.95 -16.66
N ASP A 8 15.52 -30.61 -17.91
CA ASP A 8 16.26 -31.50 -18.82
C ASP A 8 17.35 -30.78 -19.63
N HIS A 9 17.57 -29.48 -19.37
CA HIS A 9 18.49 -28.62 -20.10
C HIS A 9 18.24 -28.54 -21.62
N SER A 10 17.04 -28.90 -22.08
CA SER A 10 16.64 -28.75 -23.48
C SER A 10 16.35 -27.28 -23.83
N ILE A 11 16.61 -26.91 -25.08
CA ILE A 11 16.22 -25.60 -25.60
C ILE A 11 14.69 -25.57 -25.74
N ALA A 12 14.05 -24.70 -24.96
CA ALA A 12 12.60 -24.49 -25.02
C ALA A 12 12.21 -23.56 -26.17
N LEU A 13 12.99 -22.51 -26.37
CA LEU A 13 12.77 -21.49 -27.38
C LEU A 13 14.09 -20.80 -27.71
N GLN A 14 14.25 -20.38 -28.96
CA GLN A 14 15.37 -19.56 -29.40
C GLN A 14 14.83 -18.32 -30.10
N VAL A 15 15.27 -17.15 -29.65
CA VAL A 15 14.80 -15.84 -30.14
C VAL A 15 15.99 -14.93 -30.47
N PRO A 16 15.86 -14.03 -31.46
CA PRO A 16 16.88 -13.03 -31.74
C PRO A 16 17.02 -12.05 -30.57
N LEU A 17 18.16 -11.38 -30.51
CA LEU A 17 18.32 -10.16 -29.72
C LEU A 17 17.93 -8.97 -30.57
N ASP A 18 17.28 -7.99 -29.97
CA ASP A 18 17.07 -6.69 -30.59
C ASP A 18 18.40 -5.91 -30.66
N GLU A 19 18.40 -4.83 -31.43
CA GLU A 19 19.56 -3.95 -31.58
C GLU A 19 20.02 -3.40 -30.22
N ALA A 20 21.35 -3.29 -30.06
CA ALA A 20 21.96 -2.75 -28.85
C ALA A 20 21.62 -1.27 -28.68
N GLN A 21 21.15 -0.87 -27.51
CA GLN A 21 20.80 0.52 -27.23
C GLN A 21 21.47 1.01 -25.94
N LEU A 22 21.84 2.28 -25.92
CA LEU A 22 22.18 2.97 -24.67
C LEU A 22 20.88 3.40 -24.00
N VAL A 23 20.78 3.17 -22.70
CA VAL A 23 19.64 3.63 -21.88
C VAL A 23 20.04 4.95 -21.24
N ASP A 24 19.61 6.05 -21.85
CA ASP A 24 19.90 7.42 -21.41
C ASP A 24 21.37 7.55 -20.93
N ASN A 25 21.60 8.06 -19.72
CA ASN A 25 22.93 8.20 -19.12
C ASN A 25 23.13 7.23 -17.94
N TRP A 26 22.56 6.02 -17.99
CA TRP A 26 22.57 5.06 -16.87
C TRP A 26 23.94 4.40 -16.61
N GLN A 27 24.90 4.55 -17.51
CA GLN A 27 26.25 3.98 -17.41
C GLN A 27 26.29 2.44 -17.24
N VAL A 28 25.23 1.74 -17.65
CA VAL A 28 25.12 0.28 -17.64
C VAL A 28 25.69 -0.38 -18.90
N GLY A 29 26.22 0.43 -19.83
CA GLY A 29 26.64 -0.01 -21.16
C GLY A 29 25.48 -0.18 -22.12
N TYR A 30 25.67 -1.02 -23.13
CA TYR A 30 24.64 -1.34 -24.10
C TYR A 30 23.67 -2.39 -23.54
N CYS A 31 22.37 -2.12 -23.69
CA CYS A 31 21.29 -3.02 -23.33
C CYS A 31 20.68 -3.63 -24.59
N HIS A 32 20.28 -4.88 -24.50
CA HIS A 32 19.51 -5.59 -25.52
C HIS A 32 18.21 -6.10 -24.92
N SER A 33 17.13 -6.01 -25.67
CA SER A 33 15.88 -6.73 -25.39
C SER A 33 15.79 -8.00 -26.23
N PHE A 34 14.93 -8.90 -25.79
CA PHE A 34 14.46 -10.04 -26.57
C PHE A 34 13.06 -10.42 -26.07
N ASP A 35 12.18 -10.75 -27.00
CA ASP A 35 10.81 -11.15 -26.69
C ASP A 35 10.69 -12.68 -26.68
N PHE A 36 10.22 -13.24 -25.56
CA PHE A 36 9.92 -14.65 -25.41
C PHE A 36 8.44 -14.91 -25.06
N SER A 37 7.56 -13.93 -25.24
CA SER A 37 6.13 -14.02 -24.94
C SER A 37 5.40 -15.12 -25.72
N SER A 38 5.98 -15.66 -26.79
CA SER A 38 5.46 -16.85 -27.47
C SER A 38 5.63 -18.15 -26.67
N LEU A 39 6.46 -18.16 -25.62
CA LEU A 39 6.68 -19.32 -24.75
C LEU A 39 5.55 -19.43 -23.72
N ASN A 40 4.66 -20.40 -23.92
CA ASN A 40 3.48 -20.61 -23.06
C ASN A 40 3.58 -21.84 -22.13
N GLY A 41 4.65 -22.63 -22.24
CA GLY A 41 4.82 -23.83 -21.44
C GLY A 41 5.10 -23.49 -19.99
N ALA A 42 4.25 -23.93 -19.06
CA ALA A 42 4.53 -23.76 -17.64
C ALA A 42 5.79 -24.54 -17.24
N GLY A 43 6.60 -23.98 -16.34
CA GLY A 43 7.84 -24.60 -15.88
C GLY A 43 8.90 -23.61 -15.45
N GLU A 44 10.08 -24.13 -15.13
CA GLU A 44 11.25 -23.33 -14.76
C GLU A 44 12.25 -23.25 -15.92
N TYR A 45 12.75 -22.03 -16.13
CA TYR A 45 13.61 -21.68 -17.24
C TYR A 45 14.76 -20.79 -16.79
N TYR A 46 15.81 -20.77 -17.60
CA TYR A 46 16.81 -19.71 -17.55
C TYR A 46 17.16 -19.24 -18.96
N VAL A 47 17.63 -18.00 -19.05
CA VAL A 47 18.12 -17.40 -20.30
C VAL A 47 19.60 -17.76 -20.47
N LYS A 48 20.01 -18.15 -21.67
CA LYS A 48 21.41 -18.44 -22.02
C LYS A 48 21.85 -17.65 -23.26
N LEU A 49 22.99 -16.96 -23.11
CA LEU A 49 23.72 -16.30 -24.19
C LEU A 49 25.19 -16.72 -24.11
N ASP A 50 25.67 -17.43 -25.12
CA ASP A 50 27.01 -18.02 -25.16
C ASP A 50 27.34 -18.82 -23.88
N SER A 51 28.35 -18.41 -23.12
CA SER A 51 28.75 -19.03 -21.85
C SER A 51 28.01 -18.49 -20.62
N THR A 52 27.20 -17.45 -20.77
CA THR A 52 26.53 -16.75 -19.66
C THR A 52 25.06 -17.16 -19.57
N HIS A 53 24.53 -17.19 -18.35
CA HIS A 53 23.12 -17.46 -18.11
C HIS A 53 22.53 -16.57 -17.00
N SER A 54 21.21 -16.37 -17.04
CA SER A 54 20.48 -15.68 -15.98
C SER A 54 20.29 -16.58 -14.74
N HIS A 55 19.70 -16.00 -13.69
CA HIS A 55 19.02 -16.80 -12.67
C HIS A 55 17.81 -17.53 -13.28
N THR A 56 17.41 -18.61 -12.63
CA THR A 56 16.18 -19.33 -12.95
C THR A 56 14.95 -18.48 -12.64
N PHE A 57 13.93 -18.59 -13.49
CA PHE A 57 12.61 -18.00 -13.28
C PHE A 57 11.52 -19.00 -13.68
N SER A 58 10.31 -18.81 -13.15
CA SER A 58 9.16 -19.69 -13.40
C SER A 58 8.19 -19.02 -14.37
N LEU A 59 7.58 -19.81 -15.25
CA LEU A 59 6.40 -19.43 -16.03
C LEU A 59 5.23 -20.26 -15.51
N GLU A 60 4.26 -19.59 -14.88
CA GLU A 60 3.07 -20.23 -14.35
C GLU A 60 1.89 -19.24 -14.40
N PRO A 61 0.65 -19.72 -14.61
CA PRO A 61 -0.53 -18.88 -14.50
C PRO A 61 -0.65 -18.26 -13.10
N GLN A 62 -0.81 -16.93 -13.05
CA GLN A 62 -1.00 -16.14 -11.82
C GLN A 62 0.16 -16.32 -10.80
N LEU A 63 1.38 -16.52 -11.30
CA LEU A 63 2.59 -16.78 -10.52
C LEU A 63 2.77 -15.85 -9.32
N LEU A 64 2.68 -14.54 -9.53
CA LEU A 64 2.91 -13.56 -8.47
C LEU A 64 1.85 -13.68 -7.37
N PHE A 65 0.58 -13.81 -7.72
CA PHE A 65 -0.49 -13.99 -6.73
C PHE A 65 -0.24 -15.24 -5.88
N LYS A 66 0.06 -16.38 -6.53
CA LYS A 66 0.31 -17.66 -5.85
C LYS A 66 1.51 -17.60 -4.91
N ARG A 67 2.55 -16.83 -5.26
CA ARG A 67 3.81 -16.81 -4.50
C ARG A 67 3.90 -15.69 -3.47
N THR A 68 3.29 -14.54 -3.68
CA THR A 68 3.57 -13.34 -2.86
C THR A 68 2.36 -12.80 -2.10
N PHE A 69 1.14 -13.15 -2.49
CA PHE A 69 -0.06 -12.53 -1.92
C PHE A 69 -0.21 -12.75 -0.41
N SER A 70 0.05 -13.98 0.06
CA SER A 70 -0.03 -14.32 1.49
C SER A 70 0.99 -13.52 2.32
N ASP A 71 2.20 -13.33 1.80
CA ASP A 71 3.27 -12.62 2.48
C ASP A 71 3.01 -11.11 2.52
N LEU A 72 2.41 -10.55 1.46
CA LEU A 72 1.95 -9.15 1.46
C LEU A 72 0.91 -8.88 2.55
N LEU A 73 -0.05 -9.80 2.77
CA LEU A 73 -1.00 -9.67 3.87
C LEU A 73 -0.33 -9.83 5.24
N HIS A 74 0.66 -10.71 5.39
CA HIS A 74 1.44 -10.79 6.63
C HIS A 74 2.26 -9.53 6.88
N TYR A 75 2.82 -8.92 5.83
CA TYR A 75 3.50 -7.63 5.92
C TYR A 75 2.59 -6.56 6.51
N PHE A 76 1.39 -6.34 5.97
CA PHE A 76 0.45 -5.37 6.55
C PHE A 76 0.14 -5.69 8.01
N LYS A 77 -0.18 -6.95 8.32
CA LYS A 77 -0.47 -7.36 9.70
C LYS A 77 0.70 -7.10 10.66
N SER A 78 1.94 -7.29 10.19
CA SER A 78 3.17 -7.01 10.96
C SER A 78 3.41 -5.52 11.23
N GLN A 79 2.88 -4.65 10.38
CA GLN A 79 3.07 -3.20 10.44
C GLN A 79 1.90 -2.48 11.13
N ARG A 80 0.96 -3.22 11.72
CA ARG A 80 -0.12 -2.62 12.51
C ARG A 80 0.46 -1.81 13.68
N CYS A 81 -0.07 -0.60 13.89
CA CYS A 81 0.23 0.18 15.07
C CYS A 81 -0.14 -0.62 16.31
N SER A 82 0.78 -0.71 17.27
CA SER A 82 0.67 -1.61 18.43
C SER A 82 1.56 -1.14 19.57
N GLY A 83 1.37 -1.73 20.76
CA GLY A 83 2.22 -1.48 21.92
C GLY A 83 2.16 -0.04 22.41
N ILE A 84 3.32 0.55 22.73
CA ILE A 84 3.41 1.91 23.31
C ILE A 84 2.84 2.98 22.38
N TYR A 85 2.93 2.78 21.06
CA TYR A 85 2.42 3.74 20.08
C TYR A 85 0.90 3.69 20.00
N GLU A 86 0.31 2.49 19.99
CA GLU A 86 -1.15 2.33 20.01
C GLU A 86 -1.76 2.91 21.30
N GLU A 87 -1.10 2.71 22.45
CA GLU A 87 -1.55 3.29 23.71
C GLU A 87 -1.48 4.82 23.71
N SER A 88 -0.39 5.39 23.19
CA SER A 88 -0.23 6.82 23.00
C SER A 88 -1.30 7.40 22.06
N ASP A 89 -1.61 6.68 20.98
CA ASP A 89 -2.57 7.12 19.96
C ASP A 89 -4.03 7.20 20.45
N LYS A 90 -4.34 6.60 21.61
CA LYS A 90 -5.66 6.76 22.26
C LYS A 90 -5.89 8.17 22.81
N ASN A 91 -4.81 8.94 23.03
CA ASN A 91 -4.86 10.30 23.57
C ASN A 91 -4.00 11.26 22.73
N ALA A 92 -3.99 11.10 21.40
CA ALA A 92 -3.18 11.92 20.51
C ALA A 92 -3.61 13.40 20.58
N LYS A 93 -2.64 14.30 20.76
CA LYS A 93 -2.90 15.76 20.81
C LYS A 93 -3.16 16.31 19.41
N VAL A 94 -4.10 17.25 19.31
CA VAL A 94 -4.31 18.03 18.07
C VAL A 94 -3.39 19.25 18.09
N TYR A 95 -2.50 19.35 17.10
CA TYR A 95 -1.45 20.36 17.07
C TYR A 95 -2.04 21.78 17.08
N GLY A 96 -1.53 22.62 17.99
CA GLY A 96 -2.01 23.99 18.18
C GLY A 96 -3.29 24.11 19.01
N SER A 97 -3.67 23.06 19.74
CA SER A 97 -4.84 23.06 20.64
C SER A 97 -4.58 22.21 21.90
N ASP A 98 -5.50 22.29 22.87
CA ASP A 98 -5.52 21.41 24.05
C ASP A 98 -6.39 20.14 23.84
N GLU A 99 -6.93 19.93 22.63
CA GLU A 99 -7.76 18.76 22.32
C GLU A 99 -6.91 17.49 22.19
N THR A 100 -7.45 16.39 22.69
CA THR A 100 -6.93 15.03 22.46
C THR A 100 -7.98 14.14 21.83
N ARG A 101 -7.56 13.18 21.00
CA ARG A 101 -8.45 12.21 20.36
C ARG A 101 -7.88 10.81 20.40
N ASP A 102 -8.80 9.83 20.43
CA ASP A 102 -8.46 8.45 20.14
C ASP A 102 -8.38 8.23 18.63
N VAL A 103 -7.17 8.03 18.14
CA VAL A 103 -6.82 7.70 16.76
C VAL A 103 -6.02 6.39 16.69
N SER A 104 -6.23 5.49 17.65
CA SER A 104 -5.56 4.17 17.72
C SER A 104 -5.88 3.26 16.50
N GLY A 105 -5.04 2.26 16.27
CA GLY A 105 -5.08 1.39 15.08
C GLY A 105 -4.35 1.96 13.85
N GLY A 106 -4.63 1.40 12.67
CA GLY A 106 -3.91 1.74 11.43
C GLY A 106 -2.52 1.11 11.37
N TRP A 107 -1.73 1.45 10.35
CA TRP A 107 -0.38 0.91 10.13
C TRP A 107 0.68 1.99 10.27
N TYR A 108 1.88 1.59 10.68
CA TYR A 108 3.08 2.40 10.52
C TYR A 108 3.35 2.63 9.03
N ASP A 109 3.80 3.84 8.68
CA ASP A 109 3.93 4.24 7.28
C ASP A 109 5.15 3.63 6.59
N ALA A 110 6.24 3.45 7.32
CA ALA A 110 7.48 2.97 6.77
C ALA A 110 8.31 2.18 7.78
N SER A 111 9.28 1.43 7.28
CA SER A 111 10.26 0.68 8.10
C SER A 111 11.02 1.56 9.10
N GLY A 112 11.13 2.87 8.81
CA GLY A 112 11.76 3.87 9.66
C GLY A 112 10.81 4.95 10.17
N ASP A 113 9.49 4.83 9.99
CA ASP A 113 8.52 5.83 10.43
C ASP A 113 7.27 5.18 11.04
N VAL A 114 7.05 5.45 12.33
CA VAL A 114 5.90 4.96 13.12
C VAL A 114 4.74 5.97 13.14
N SER A 115 4.87 7.09 12.42
CA SER A 115 3.76 7.99 12.12
C SER A 115 2.72 7.33 11.21
N LYS A 116 1.51 7.89 11.17
CA LYS A 116 0.36 7.34 10.42
C LYS A 116 -0.28 8.40 9.56
N TYR A 117 -0.63 8.06 8.32
CA TYR A 117 -0.92 9.06 7.30
C TYR A 117 -2.17 8.74 6.48
N LEU A 118 -2.98 9.76 6.25
CA LEU A 118 -3.87 9.81 5.10
C LEU A 118 -3.12 10.33 3.86
N SER A 119 -2.31 11.37 4.04
CA SER A 119 -1.39 11.93 3.04
C SER A 119 -0.30 12.80 3.72
N HIS A 120 0.68 13.26 2.95
CA HIS A 120 1.63 14.34 3.30
C HIS A 120 2.08 15.07 2.02
N LEU A 121 3.13 15.90 2.09
CA LEU A 121 3.60 16.78 0.99
C LEU A 121 2.55 17.78 0.50
N SER A 122 1.51 18.02 1.30
CA SER A 122 0.38 18.90 0.95
C SER A 122 0.78 20.32 0.59
N TYR A 123 1.88 20.83 1.15
CA TYR A 123 2.39 22.16 0.83
C TYR A 123 2.87 22.29 -0.63
N ALA A 124 3.21 21.18 -1.28
CA ALA A 124 3.64 21.15 -2.67
C ALA A 124 2.47 20.98 -3.66
N ASN A 125 1.24 20.80 -3.16
CA ASN A 125 -0.03 20.67 -3.87
C ASN A 125 -0.18 19.47 -4.81
N TYR A 126 0.76 19.25 -5.73
CA TYR A 126 0.68 18.26 -6.81
C TYR A 126 1.38 16.93 -6.46
N LEU A 127 1.79 16.77 -5.21
CA LEU A 127 2.61 15.64 -4.76
C LEU A 127 1.97 14.83 -3.64
N ASN A 128 0.69 15.06 -3.32
CA ASN A 128 -0.01 14.32 -2.27
C ASN A 128 -0.13 12.81 -2.61
N PRO A 129 0.57 11.90 -1.90
CA PRO A 129 0.34 10.47 -2.05
C PRO A 129 -0.92 10.07 -1.26
N GLN A 130 -1.63 9.04 -1.73
CA GLN A 130 -2.71 8.42 -0.96
C GLN A 130 -2.11 7.27 -0.13
N GLN A 131 -2.22 7.33 1.21
CA GLN A 131 -1.52 6.41 2.12
C GLN A 131 -2.49 5.38 2.72
N ILE A 132 -2.75 5.38 4.03
CA ILE A 132 -3.62 4.38 4.70
C ILE A 132 -4.99 4.21 3.99
N PRO A 133 -5.69 5.27 3.55
CA PRO A 133 -6.92 5.12 2.79
C PRO A 133 -6.78 4.26 1.53
N LEU A 134 -5.67 4.41 0.79
CA LEU A 134 -5.43 3.64 -0.42
C LEU A 134 -5.20 2.16 -0.10
N VAL A 135 -4.54 1.86 1.03
CA VAL A 135 -4.38 0.48 1.51
C VAL A 135 -5.75 -0.16 1.76
N VAL A 136 -6.62 0.51 2.52
CA VAL A 136 -7.97 0.00 2.81
C VAL A 136 -8.76 -0.22 1.53
N TRP A 137 -8.81 0.78 0.63
CA TRP A 137 -9.50 0.66 -0.64
C TRP A 137 -8.95 -0.51 -1.47
N SER A 138 -7.63 -0.63 -1.59
CA SER A 138 -6.97 -1.69 -2.38
C SER A 138 -7.21 -3.09 -1.81
N LEU A 139 -7.30 -3.25 -0.49
CA LEU A 139 -7.66 -4.52 0.14
C LEU A 139 -9.10 -4.93 -0.22
N VAL A 140 -10.04 -3.98 -0.21
CA VAL A 140 -11.42 -4.26 -0.64
C VAL A 140 -11.48 -4.58 -2.13
N GLN A 141 -10.79 -3.82 -2.98
CA GLN A 141 -10.72 -4.11 -4.41
C GLN A 141 -10.04 -5.46 -4.71
N SER A 142 -9.04 -5.84 -3.92
CA SER A 142 -8.40 -7.16 -4.04
C SER A 142 -9.39 -8.29 -3.73
N LEU A 143 -10.30 -8.09 -2.77
CA LEU A 143 -11.36 -9.04 -2.49
C LEU A 143 -12.35 -9.17 -3.66
N GLU A 144 -12.77 -8.04 -4.24
CA GLU A 144 -13.64 -8.02 -5.43
C GLU A 144 -12.95 -8.67 -6.64
N ALA A 145 -11.63 -8.46 -6.80
CA ALA A 145 -10.86 -9.00 -7.91
C ALA A 145 -10.65 -10.52 -7.86
N ILE A 146 -10.68 -11.13 -6.67
CA ILE A 146 -10.56 -12.59 -6.52
C ILE A 146 -11.92 -13.29 -6.45
N GLU A 147 -13.03 -12.54 -6.40
CA GLU A 147 -14.37 -13.11 -6.33
C GLU A 147 -14.64 -14.05 -7.52
N HIS A 148 -15.21 -15.22 -7.23
CA HIS A 148 -15.49 -16.27 -8.23
C HIS A 148 -14.24 -16.86 -8.93
N THR A 149 -13.04 -16.68 -8.37
CA THR A 149 -11.80 -17.30 -8.86
C THR A 149 -11.35 -18.47 -7.96
N GLU A 150 -10.38 -19.27 -8.42
CA GLU A 150 -9.74 -20.33 -7.61
C GLU A 150 -9.05 -19.79 -6.34
N PHE A 151 -8.81 -18.47 -6.27
CA PHE A 151 -8.15 -17.80 -5.16
C PHE A 151 -9.11 -17.34 -4.06
N GLU A 152 -10.43 -17.41 -4.27
CA GLU A 152 -11.45 -17.04 -3.28
C GLU A 152 -11.61 -18.12 -2.19
N GLN A 153 -10.50 -18.51 -1.57
CA GLN A 153 -10.53 -19.43 -0.44
C GLN A 153 -11.07 -18.71 0.80
N ALA A 154 -11.89 -19.41 1.59
CA ALA A 154 -12.55 -18.83 2.77
C ALA A 154 -11.56 -18.13 3.73
N PHE A 155 -10.38 -18.71 3.94
CA PHE A 155 -9.36 -18.13 4.82
C PHE A 155 -8.65 -16.90 4.19
N THR A 156 -8.42 -16.90 2.88
CA THR A 156 -7.89 -15.74 2.15
C THR A 156 -8.85 -14.57 2.23
N ARG A 157 -10.14 -14.83 1.97
CA ARG A 157 -11.21 -13.85 2.12
C ARG A 157 -11.31 -13.30 3.55
N LEU A 158 -11.25 -14.17 4.56
CA LEU A 158 -11.25 -13.76 5.96
C LEU A 158 -10.09 -12.79 6.27
N ARG A 159 -8.87 -13.13 5.86
CA ARG A 159 -7.68 -12.28 6.09
C ARG A 159 -7.78 -10.92 5.41
N LEU A 160 -8.28 -10.88 4.17
CA LEU A 160 -8.51 -9.62 3.44
C LEU A 160 -9.53 -8.74 4.15
N ILE A 161 -10.68 -9.31 4.53
CA ILE A 161 -11.74 -8.57 5.22
C ILE A 161 -11.25 -8.07 6.57
N GLU A 162 -10.54 -8.90 7.33
CA GLU A 162 -9.95 -8.52 8.63
C GLU A 162 -9.03 -7.30 8.48
N GLU A 163 -8.09 -7.35 7.53
CA GLU A 163 -7.12 -6.28 7.33
C GLU A 163 -7.78 -5.00 6.78
N ALA A 164 -8.75 -5.13 5.87
CA ALA A 164 -9.51 -4.00 5.35
C ALA A 164 -10.31 -3.30 6.46
N LYS A 165 -11.03 -4.07 7.29
CA LYS A 165 -11.78 -3.52 8.43
C LYS A 165 -10.87 -2.86 9.46
N PHE A 166 -9.73 -3.47 9.77
CA PHE A 166 -8.75 -2.89 10.71
C PHE A 166 -8.33 -1.47 10.30
N GLY A 167 -8.07 -1.24 9.02
CA GLY A 167 -7.78 0.09 8.51
C GLY A 167 -9.00 1.01 8.42
N ALA A 168 -10.17 0.48 8.03
CA ALA A 168 -11.40 1.27 7.98
C ALA A 168 -11.83 1.79 9.36
N ASP A 169 -11.63 0.99 10.42
CA ASP A 169 -11.87 1.40 11.81
C ASP A 169 -10.97 2.58 12.18
N PHE A 170 -9.70 2.55 11.76
CA PHE A 170 -8.79 3.69 11.92
C PHE A 170 -9.25 4.93 11.15
N LEU A 171 -9.77 4.78 9.92
CA LEU A 171 -10.30 5.91 9.15
C LEU A 171 -11.48 6.59 9.85
N ILE A 172 -12.38 5.81 10.48
CA ILE A 172 -13.45 6.36 11.32
C ILE A 172 -12.87 7.18 12.48
N ARG A 173 -11.87 6.64 13.19
CA ARG A 173 -11.23 7.34 14.32
C ARG A 173 -10.51 8.62 13.89
N MET A 174 -9.97 8.65 12.68
CA MET A 174 -9.37 9.84 12.07
C MET A 174 -10.38 10.90 11.61
N GLN A 175 -11.69 10.64 11.72
CA GLN A 175 -12.72 11.62 11.37
C GLN A 175 -13.04 12.52 12.57
N HIS A 176 -13.02 13.83 12.33
CA HIS A 176 -13.56 14.82 13.26
C HIS A 176 -15.09 14.80 13.24
N GLU A 177 -15.75 15.22 14.32
CA GLU A 177 -17.22 15.22 14.41
C GLU A 177 -17.90 16.21 13.45
N SER A 178 -17.19 17.25 13.03
CA SER A 178 -17.63 18.13 11.94
C SER A 178 -17.52 17.46 10.56
N GLY A 179 -16.83 16.32 10.48
CA GLY A 179 -16.79 15.36 9.38
C GLY A 179 -15.54 15.37 8.49
N PHE A 180 -14.59 16.32 8.67
CA PHE A 180 -13.30 16.24 7.97
C PHE A 180 -12.45 15.11 8.55
N PHE A 181 -11.44 14.64 7.81
CA PHE A 181 -10.44 13.71 8.35
C PHE A 181 -9.14 14.42 8.73
N TYR A 182 -8.50 13.99 9.81
CA TYR A 182 -7.13 14.40 10.13
C TYR A 182 -6.15 13.84 9.09
N MET A 183 -5.19 14.65 8.66
CA MET A 183 -4.28 14.26 7.57
C MET A 183 -3.14 13.35 8.04
N THR A 184 -2.58 13.62 9.21
CA THR A 184 -1.40 12.90 9.72
C THR A 184 -1.42 12.84 11.23
N LEU A 185 -1.02 11.70 11.80
CA LEU A 185 -0.54 11.57 13.17
C LEU A 185 0.98 11.45 13.11
N PHE A 186 1.67 12.54 13.43
CA PHE A 186 3.09 12.72 13.12
C PHE A 186 3.95 12.87 14.37
N ASP A 187 5.04 12.10 14.42
CA ASP A 187 6.00 12.05 15.52
C ASP A 187 7.32 12.80 15.22
N LYS A 188 7.42 13.49 14.07
CA LYS A 188 8.68 14.11 13.60
C LYS A 188 9.82 13.11 13.39
N TRP A 189 9.47 11.88 13.01
CA TRP A 189 10.37 10.74 12.85
C TRP A 189 11.19 10.41 14.10
N SER A 190 10.72 10.82 15.28
CA SER A 190 11.47 10.69 16.53
C SER A 190 11.37 9.29 17.15
N LYS A 191 10.31 8.52 16.83
CA LYS A 191 9.87 7.33 17.58
C LYS A 191 9.51 7.63 19.04
N ASP A 192 9.35 8.91 19.40
CA ASP A 192 8.95 9.37 20.72
C ASP A 192 7.42 9.49 20.79
N THR A 193 6.80 8.77 21.72
CA THR A 193 5.35 8.77 21.91
C THR A 193 4.82 10.15 22.31
N GLU A 194 5.61 10.95 23.04
CA GLU A 194 5.18 12.29 23.48
C GLU A 194 5.12 13.32 22.34
N GLN A 195 5.76 13.00 21.21
CA GLN A 195 5.79 13.88 20.03
C GLN A 195 4.71 13.53 19.01
N ARG A 196 3.80 12.59 19.29
CA ARG A 196 2.75 12.17 18.36
C ARG A 196 1.58 13.14 18.39
N GLU A 197 1.39 13.88 17.30
CA GLU A 197 0.36 14.92 17.21
C GLU A 197 -0.39 14.84 15.88
N LEU A 198 -1.70 15.10 15.92
CA LEU A 198 -2.53 15.28 14.73
C LEU A 198 -2.20 16.62 14.11
N CYS A 199 -1.55 16.61 12.95
CA CYS A 199 -1.05 17.83 12.30
C CYS A 199 -0.92 17.67 10.79
N ALA A 200 -0.60 18.78 10.12
CA ALA A 200 0.13 18.76 8.85
C ALA A 200 1.62 18.97 9.13
N TYR A 201 2.49 18.70 8.15
CA TYR A 201 3.86 19.22 8.20
C TYR A 201 4.39 19.63 6.83
N GLN A 202 5.52 20.35 6.85
CA GLN A 202 6.21 20.83 5.67
C GLN A 202 7.72 20.62 5.76
N THR A 203 8.38 20.63 4.60
CA THR A 203 9.84 20.47 4.45
C THR A 203 10.38 19.14 4.97
N GLN A 204 11.68 18.90 4.77
CA GLN A 204 12.36 17.72 5.30
C GLN A 204 12.60 17.79 6.81
N ASP A 205 12.51 18.98 7.41
CA ASP A 205 12.65 19.18 8.87
C ASP A 205 11.36 18.85 9.65
N GLY A 206 10.25 18.59 8.95
CA GLY A 206 8.99 18.18 9.59
C GLY A 206 8.33 19.28 10.43
N HIS A 207 8.30 20.52 9.92
CA HIS A 207 7.66 21.65 10.61
C HIS A 207 6.15 21.43 10.68
N LYS A 208 5.63 21.14 11.88
CA LYS A 208 4.22 20.88 12.14
C LYS A 208 3.36 22.13 11.94
N GLY A 209 2.10 21.93 11.56
CA GLY A 209 1.15 23.01 11.34
C GLY A 209 -0.31 22.59 11.53
N VAL A 210 -1.17 23.59 11.68
CA VAL A 210 -2.60 23.45 12.01
C VAL A 210 -3.51 23.10 10.80
N ASN A 211 -2.96 23.03 9.59
CA ASN A 211 -3.71 22.72 8.38
C ASN A 211 -3.94 21.20 8.23
N TYR A 212 -4.40 20.55 9.30
CA TYR A 212 -4.54 19.10 9.41
C TYR A 212 -5.84 18.56 8.83
N GLN A 213 -6.75 19.41 8.36
CA GLN A 213 -7.98 18.98 7.67
C GLN A 213 -7.62 18.45 6.28
N ALA A 214 -7.84 17.17 6.06
CA ALA A 214 -7.57 16.53 4.77
C ALA A 214 -8.69 16.83 3.76
N GLY A 215 -8.40 17.66 2.76
CA GLY A 215 -9.24 17.79 1.56
C GLY A 215 -9.13 16.55 0.65
N PHE A 216 -9.86 16.55 -0.48
CA PHE A 216 -9.93 15.40 -1.40
C PHE A 216 -8.58 14.81 -1.78
N ARG A 217 -7.64 15.65 -2.27
CA ARG A 217 -6.30 15.20 -2.68
C ARG A 217 -5.40 14.81 -1.50
N GLN A 218 -5.72 15.26 -0.29
CA GLN A 218 -4.90 15.07 0.91
C GLN A 218 -5.29 13.79 1.66
N GLY A 219 -5.86 12.80 0.97
CA GLY A 219 -6.31 11.53 1.52
C GLY A 219 -7.77 11.48 1.94
N GLY A 220 -8.45 12.64 2.07
CA GLY A 220 -9.86 12.70 2.45
C GLY A 220 -10.78 12.00 1.43
N GLY A 221 -10.54 12.22 0.13
CA GLY A 221 -11.34 11.58 -0.91
C GLY A 221 -11.18 10.07 -0.95
N MET A 222 -9.95 9.60 -0.78
CA MET A 222 -9.67 8.17 -0.73
C MET A 222 -10.22 7.53 0.55
N ALA A 223 -10.27 8.26 1.68
CA ALA A 223 -10.88 7.77 2.91
C ALA A 223 -12.38 7.53 2.75
N ILE A 224 -13.10 8.47 2.11
CA ILE A 224 -14.52 8.32 1.75
C ILE A 224 -14.72 7.07 0.88
N ALA A 225 -13.93 6.93 -0.18
CA ALA A 225 -14.02 5.79 -1.09
C ALA A 225 -13.75 4.45 -0.39
N ALA A 226 -12.74 4.41 0.48
CA ALA A 226 -12.38 3.23 1.26
C ALA A 226 -13.50 2.83 2.23
N LEU A 227 -14.06 3.78 2.98
CA LEU A 227 -15.17 3.53 3.92
C LEU A 227 -16.42 3.02 3.19
N ALA A 228 -16.80 3.67 2.08
CA ALA A 228 -17.92 3.23 1.26
C ALA A 228 -17.71 1.83 0.66
N ALA A 229 -16.46 1.50 0.27
CA ALA A 229 -16.11 0.16 -0.20
C ALA A 229 -16.20 -0.89 0.92
N THR A 230 -15.67 -0.58 2.10
CA THR A 230 -15.72 -1.48 3.27
C THR A 230 -17.15 -1.75 3.72
N TYR A 231 -18.06 -0.78 3.62
CA TYR A 231 -19.48 -1.01 3.87
C TYR A 231 -20.05 -2.13 2.98
N ARG A 232 -19.73 -2.18 1.68
CA ARG A 232 -20.27 -3.20 0.77
C ARG A 232 -19.93 -4.63 1.20
N ILE A 233 -18.72 -4.84 1.71
CA ILE A 233 -18.22 -6.17 2.08
C ILE A 233 -18.55 -6.58 3.53
N SER A 234 -18.86 -5.61 4.40
CA SER A 234 -19.09 -5.85 5.83
C SER A 234 -20.53 -5.62 6.28
N GLN A 235 -21.31 -4.82 5.54
CA GLN A 235 -22.65 -4.34 5.88
C GLN A 235 -22.71 -3.56 7.22
N ASP A 236 -21.57 -3.13 7.74
CA ASP A 236 -21.50 -2.29 8.94
C ASP A 236 -21.81 -0.83 8.60
N THR A 237 -22.97 -0.36 9.05
CA THR A 237 -23.45 1.00 8.74
C THR A 237 -22.57 2.13 9.31
N SER A 238 -21.67 1.85 10.24
CA SER A 238 -20.74 2.86 10.76
C SER A 238 -19.82 3.42 9.65
N TYR A 239 -19.34 2.56 8.75
CA TYR A 239 -18.50 2.99 7.62
C TYR A 239 -19.29 3.87 6.64
N LEU A 240 -20.54 3.51 6.33
CA LEU A 240 -21.39 4.30 5.43
C LEU A 240 -21.68 5.68 6.02
N LYS A 241 -22.09 5.75 7.30
CA LYS A 241 -22.36 7.01 7.99
C LYS A 241 -21.14 7.93 8.02
N SER A 242 -19.95 7.37 8.26
CA SER A 242 -18.69 8.12 8.25
C SER A 242 -18.38 8.69 6.86
N ALA A 243 -18.57 7.89 5.80
CA ALA A 243 -18.41 8.36 4.43
C ALA A 243 -19.41 9.47 4.06
N GLU A 244 -20.68 9.32 4.42
CA GLU A 244 -21.73 10.33 4.18
C GLU A 244 -21.45 11.65 4.92
N LEU A 245 -21.02 11.57 6.18
CA LEU A 245 -20.68 12.74 6.98
C LEU A 245 -19.56 13.57 6.33
N ALA A 246 -18.55 12.92 5.74
CA ALA A 246 -17.45 13.60 5.07
C ALA A 246 -17.84 14.25 3.73
N ILE A 247 -18.88 13.75 3.06
CA ILE A 247 -19.40 14.34 1.81
C ILE A 247 -20.22 15.62 2.10
N ALA A 248 -20.74 15.78 3.31
CA ALA A 248 -21.63 16.88 3.67
C ALA A 248 -20.92 18.23 3.97
N ILE A 249 -19.59 18.30 3.80
CA ILE A 249 -18.73 19.47 4.08
C ILE A 249 -18.20 20.07 2.78
#